data_AF-A0A2Z2HUL1-F1
#
_entry.id   AF-A0A2Z2HUL1-F1
#
_cell.length_a   1.000
_cell.length_b   1.000
_cell.length_c   1.000
_cell.angle_alpha   90.00
_cell.angle_beta   90.00
_cell.angle_gamma   90.00
#
_symmetry.space_group_name_H-M   'P 1'
#
loop_
_entity.id
_entity.type
_entity.pdbx_description
1 polymer ?
#
loop_
_entity_poly.entity_id
_entity_poly.type
_entity_poly.pdbx_seq_one_letter_code
_entity_poly.pdbx_strand_id
1 'polypeptide(L)'
;MADQDDDLAEAIRELTRTLEEVGEELGADRSRSPLRDPTGSMPRPPLRPPTPREFLAFTDEVALPALLAALESSVRTLEAFQRAIRLVRTEREARDRVTETADVTSDRATDLRRTTLDHLDTVLAELQRATTEGTLPADDRARELLEEARDLRDDVDDRLRRAAESSDRDRPSGGVQIDVQSGSIDHRSRNQDGEQDAEPEPDDKSAVDVDAELETLKDRYGQDDIDTDDDTAPATDGEEVDADDSDSNGTDDADDDGPDGDDTDGANGDET
;
A
#
# COMPACT_ATOMS: atom_id res chain seq x y z
N MET A 1 -3.20 -17.92 20.18
CA MET A 1 -1.98 -17.13 19.93
C MET A 1 -0.75 -18.01 20.07
N ALA A 2 -0.55 -18.75 21.18
CA ALA A 2 0.60 -19.66 21.35
C ALA A 2 0.75 -20.72 20.23
N ASP A 3 -0.34 -21.36 19.77
CA ASP A 3 -0.24 -22.40 18.72
C ASP A 3 0.27 -21.87 17.36
N GLN A 4 -0.03 -20.61 17.01
CA GLN A 4 0.40 -20.01 15.74
C GLN A 4 1.90 -19.66 15.75
N ASP A 5 2.44 -19.30 16.90
CA ASP A 5 3.86 -19.01 17.06
C ASP A 5 4.69 -20.31 17.05
N ASP A 6 4.15 -21.41 17.59
CA ASP A 6 4.78 -22.74 17.56
C ASP A 6 4.76 -23.35 16.14
N ASP A 7 3.64 -23.25 15.42
CA ASP A 7 3.53 -23.69 14.02
C ASP A 7 4.48 -22.91 13.10
N LEU A 8 4.64 -21.60 13.34
CA LEU A 8 5.58 -20.76 12.60
C LEU A 8 7.04 -21.12 12.93
N ALA A 9 7.34 -21.40 14.19
CA ALA A 9 8.67 -21.84 14.60
C ALA A 9 9.05 -23.19 13.96
N GLU A 10 8.08 -24.11 13.83
CA GLU A 10 8.27 -25.40 13.16
C GLU A 10 8.50 -25.22 11.65
N ALA A 11 7.70 -24.37 11.00
CA ALA A 11 7.85 -24.05 9.58
C ALA A 11 9.20 -23.38 9.26
N ILE A 12 9.70 -22.52 10.14
CA ILE A 12 11.01 -21.87 10.00
C ILE A 12 12.14 -22.89 10.16
N ARG A 13 12.02 -23.85 11.09
CA ARG A 13 13.02 -24.91 11.24
C ARG A 13 13.07 -25.82 10.01
N GLU A 14 11.91 -26.18 9.47
CA GLU A 14 11.81 -26.99 8.25
C GLU A 14 12.40 -26.26 7.03
N LEU A 15 12.12 -24.96 6.91
CA LEU A 15 12.71 -24.13 5.87
C LEU A 15 14.24 -24.00 6.03
N THR A 16 14.73 -23.83 7.26
CA THR A 16 16.17 -23.76 7.52
C THR A 16 16.85 -25.08 7.16
N ARG A 17 16.20 -26.20 7.46
CA ARG A 17 16.72 -27.54 7.15
C ARG A 17 16.74 -27.83 5.65
N THR A 18 15.68 -27.47 4.93
CA THR A 18 15.65 -27.60 3.46
C THR A 18 16.65 -26.67 2.78
N LEU A 19 16.89 -25.47 3.33
CA LEU A 19 17.94 -24.58 2.84
C LEU A 19 19.35 -25.10 3.13
N GLU A 20 19.60 -25.75 4.27
CA GLU A 20 20.87 -26.44 4.56
C GLU A 20 21.09 -27.61 3.59
N GLU A 21 20.06 -28.41 3.32
CA GLU A 21 20.13 -29.54 2.37
C GLU A 21 20.44 -29.06 0.94
N VAL A 22 19.73 -28.04 0.46
CA VAL A 22 20.01 -27.42 -0.85
C VAL A 22 21.39 -26.76 -0.88
N GLY A 23 21.81 -26.15 0.24
CA GLY A 23 23.15 -25.56 0.39
C GLY A 23 24.27 -26.60 0.35
N GLU A 24 24.06 -27.77 0.96
CA GLU A 24 24.96 -28.91 0.93
C GLU A 24 25.03 -29.53 -0.47
N GLU A 25 23.89 -29.66 -1.17
CA GLU A 25 23.84 -30.16 -2.55
C GLU A 25 24.60 -29.24 -3.51
N LEU A 26 24.36 -27.92 -3.43
CA LEU A 26 25.03 -26.91 -4.25
C LEU A 26 26.51 -26.72 -3.86
N GLY A 27 26.86 -27.02 -2.61
CA GLY A 27 28.24 -27.06 -2.11
C GLY A 27 28.99 -28.32 -2.56
N ALA A 28 28.31 -29.46 -2.63
CA ALA A 28 28.83 -30.73 -3.13
C ALA A 28 29.09 -30.67 -4.64
N ASP A 29 28.21 -30.05 -5.42
CA ASP A 29 28.44 -29.85 -6.86
C ASP A 29 29.59 -28.88 -7.14
N ARG A 30 29.75 -27.83 -6.32
CA ARG A 30 30.94 -26.96 -6.37
C ARG A 30 32.23 -27.68 -5.95
N SER A 31 32.15 -28.58 -4.99
CA SER A 31 33.29 -29.38 -4.51
C SER A 31 33.68 -30.52 -5.46
N ARG A 32 32.78 -30.88 -6.39
CA ARG A 32 33.04 -31.83 -7.50
C ARG A 32 33.64 -31.15 -8.74
N SER A 33 33.94 -29.85 -8.69
CA SER A 33 34.92 -29.29 -9.62
C SER A 33 36.25 -30.02 -9.38
N PRO A 34 36.94 -30.54 -10.42
CA PRO A 34 38.09 -31.43 -10.25
C PRO A 34 39.35 -30.65 -9.83
N LEU A 35 39.32 -30.00 -8.67
CA LEU A 35 40.51 -29.54 -7.99
C LEU A 35 41.15 -30.73 -7.28
N ARG A 36 41.93 -31.49 -8.06
CA ARG A 36 43.20 -32.13 -7.71
C ARG A 36 43.41 -32.45 -6.22
N ASP A 37 43.26 -33.74 -5.91
CA ASP A 37 43.63 -34.45 -4.68
C ASP A 37 44.81 -33.81 -3.88
N PRO A 38 44.64 -33.47 -2.59
CA PRO A 38 45.67 -32.87 -1.74
C PRO A 38 46.67 -33.88 -1.15
N THR A 39 46.55 -35.19 -1.43
CA THR A 39 47.41 -36.22 -0.82
C THR A 39 48.54 -36.76 -1.70
N GLY A 40 48.72 -36.18 -2.90
CA GLY A 40 49.86 -36.47 -3.78
C GLY A 40 50.98 -35.43 -3.61
N SER A 41 52.13 -35.88 -3.09
CA SER A 41 53.39 -35.14 -3.04
C SER A 41 53.82 -34.60 -4.41
N MET A 42 53.35 -33.40 -4.77
CA MET A 42 53.82 -32.68 -5.95
C MET A 42 54.80 -31.59 -5.54
N PRO A 43 55.99 -31.51 -6.16
CA PRO A 43 56.91 -30.40 -5.93
C PRO A 43 56.18 -29.12 -6.33
N ARG A 44 56.14 -28.13 -5.42
CA ARG A 44 55.61 -26.81 -5.73
C ARG A 44 56.27 -26.32 -7.02
N PRO A 45 55.51 -26.03 -8.09
CA PRO A 45 56.10 -25.45 -9.28
C PRO A 45 56.80 -24.16 -8.86
N PRO A 46 57.97 -23.82 -9.43
CA PRO A 46 58.51 -22.48 -9.24
C PRO A 46 57.42 -21.47 -9.63
N LEU A 47 57.26 -20.41 -8.83
CA LEU A 47 56.31 -19.32 -9.08
C LEU A 47 56.63 -18.70 -10.44
N ARG A 48 56.11 -19.32 -11.50
CA ARG A 48 56.15 -18.79 -12.86
C ARG A 48 54.95 -17.85 -12.97
N PRO A 49 55.14 -16.69 -13.61
CA PRO A 49 54.01 -15.85 -13.93
C PRO A 49 53.02 -16.67 -14.78
N PRO A 50 51.71 -16.55 -14.50
CA PRO A 50 50.68 -17.30 -15.20
C PRO A 50 50.75 -17.05 -16.70
N THR A 51 50.56 -18.12 -17.47
CA THR A 51 50.54 -18.03 -18.93
C THR A 51 49.22 -17.40 -19.40
N PRO A 52 49.18 -16.73 -20.56
CA PRO A 52 47.95 -16.12 -21.08
C PRO A 52 46.77 -17.11 -21.20
N ARG A 53 47.07 -18.39 -21.44
CA ARG A 53 46.05 -19.46 -21.50
C ARG A 53 45.48 -19.80 -20.12
N GLU A 54 46.27 -19.71 -19.06
CA GLU A 54 45.81 -19.90 -17.68
C GLU A 54 44.92 -18.74 -17.21
N PHE A 55 45.15 -17.51 -17.69
CA PHE A 55 44.23 -16.39 -17.46
C PHE A 55 42.88 -16.60 -18.13
N LEU A 56 42.88 -17.03 -19.40
CA LEU A 56 41.63 -17.32 -20.11
C LEU A 56 40.86 -18.46 -19.45
N ALA A 57 41.56 -19.52 -19.02
CA ALA A 57 40.95 -20.61 -18.25
C ALA A 57 40.39 -20.10 -16.91
N PHE A 58 41.12 -19.25 -16.17
CA PHE A 58 40.63 -18.67 -14.91
C PHE A 58 39.41 -17.75 -15.11
N THR A 59 39.39 -16.96 -16.19
CA THR A 59 38.23 -16.11 -16.47
C THR A 59 37.01 -16.94 -16.81
N ASP A 60 37.18 -18.05 -17.54
CA ASP A 60 36.08 -18.94 -17.92
C ASP A 60 35.58 -19.79 -16.72
N GLU A 61 36.50 -20.34 -15.93
CA GLU A 61 36.18 -21.23 -14.81
C GLU A 61 35.73 -20.49 -13.54
N VAL A 62 36.17 -19.24 -13.34
CA VAL A 62 35.98 -18.53 -12.06
C VAL A 62 35.44 -17.12 -12.22
N ALA A 63 36.06 -16.26 -13.04
CA ALA A 63 35.70 -14.85 -13.06
C ALA A 63 34.34 -14.58 -13.73
N LEU A 64 34.07 -15.22 -14.88
CA LEU A 64 32.79 -15.10 -15.59
C LEU A 64 31.63 -15.69 -14.78
N PRO A 65 31.73 -16.90 -14.19
CA PRO A 65 30.68 -17.42 -13.31
C PRO A 65 30.41 -16.54 -12.09
N ALA A 66 31.45 -16.01 -11.45
CA ALA A 66 31.28 -15.10 -10.30
C ALA A 66 30.59 -13.79 -10.71
N LEU A 67 30.97 -13.23 -11.86
CA LEU A 67 30.33 -12.02 -12.40
C LEU A 67 28.87 -12.27 -12.79
N LEU A 68 28.57 -13.41 -13.40
CA LEU A 68 27.21 -13.81 -13.74
C LEU A 68 26.34 -13.96 -12.48
N ALA A 69 26.87 -14.59 -11.43
CA ALA A 69 26.16 -14.73 -10.16
C ALA A 69 25.89 -13.36 -9.49
N ALA A 70 26.83 -12.42 -9.59
CA ALA A 70 26.62 -11.05 -9.09
C ALA A 70 25.52 -10.31 -9.88
N LEU A 71 25.48 -10.49 -11.20
CA LEU A 71 24.44 -9.93 -12.06
C LEU A 71 23.07 -10.55 -11.77
N GLU A 72 22.98 -11.87 -11.62
CA GLU A 72 21.73 -12.57 -11.28
C GLU A 72 21.19 -12.12 -9.92
N SER A 73 22.07 -11.96 -8.94
CA SER A 73 21.70 -11.38 -7.63
C SER A 73 21.16 -9.95 -7.77
N SER A 74 21.78 -9.15 -8.64
CA SER A 74 21.32 -7.79 -8.91
C SER A 74 19.93 -7.79 -9.55
N VAL A 75 19.69 -8.64 -10.56
CA VAL A 75 18.37 -8.81 -11.20
C VAL A 75 17.33 -9.24 -10.18
N ARG A 76 17.63 -10.25 -9.35
CA ARG A 76 16.71 -10.74 -8.31
C ARG A 76 16.37 -9.67 -7.27
N THR A 77 17.33 -8.79 -6.96
CA THR A 77 17.12 -7.63 -6.10
C THR A 77 16.17 -6.61 -6.75
N LEU A 78 16.35 -6.33 -8.04
CA LEU A 78 15.46 -5.45 -8.79
C LEU A 78 14.04 -6.03 -8.92
N GLU A 79 13.90 -7.34 -9.13
CA GLU A 79 12.60 -8.01 -9.16
C GLU A 79 11.88 -7.95 -7.81
N ALA A 80 12.62 -8.15 -6.72
CA ALA A 80 12.08 -8.00 -5.37
C ALA A 80 11.60 -6.56 -5.13
N PHE A 81 12.35 -5.57 -5.61
CA PHE A 81 11.97 -4.17 -5.55
C PHE A 81 10.71 -3.87 -6.38
N GLN A 82 10.61 -4.40 -7.60
CA GLN A 82 9.39 -4.29 -8.42
C GLN A 82 8.18 -4.90 -7.70
N ARG A 83 8.36 -6.06 -7.06
CA ARG A 83 7.30 -6.72 -6.29
C ARG A 83 6.88 -5.90 -5.07
N ALA A 84 7.83 -5.23 -4.41
CA ALA A 84 7.56 -4.31 -3.31
C ALA A 84 6.77 -3.07 -3.77
N ILE A 85 7.15 -2.45 -4.90
CA ILE A 85 6.38 -1.33 -5.48
C ILE A 85 4.96 -1.79 -5.83
N ARG A 86 4.80 -2.97 -6.43
CA ARG A 86 3.48 -3.52 -6.75
C ARG A 86 2.62 -3.70 -5.50
N LEU A 87 3.22 -4.18 -4.41
CA LEU A 87 2.55 -4.34 -3.12
C LEU A 87 2.05 -3.00 -2.56
N VAL A 88 2.91 -1.97 -2.58
CA VAL A 88 2.56 -0.62 -2.12
C VAL A 88 1.42 -0.02 -2.97
N ARG A 89 1.45 -0.24 -4.28
CA ARG A 89 0.36 0.21 -5.17
C ARG A 89 -0.96 -0.49 -4.83
N THR A 90 -0.94 -1.81 -4.63
CA THR A 90 -2.14 -2.55 -4.21
C THR A 90 -2.65 -2.16 -2.83
N GLU A 91 -1.77 -1.85 -1.88
CA GLU A 91 -2.14 -1.35 -0.55
C GLU A 91 -2.86 0.00 -0.66
N ARG A 92 -2.32 0.93 -1.46
CA ARG A 92 -2.94 2.23 -1.68
C ARG A 92 -4.33 2.10 -2.28
N GLU A 93 -4.49 1.24 -3.29
CA GLU A 93 -5.78 0.99 -3.92
C GLU A 93 -6.78 0.29 -2.97
N ALA A 94 -6.30 -0.61 -2.10
CA ALA A 94 -7.11 -1.19 -1.04
C ALA A 94 -7.56 -0.13 -0.03
N ARG A 95 -6.67 0.78 0.36
CA ARG A 95 -6.98 1.88 1.27
C ARG A 95 -8.01 2.84 0.70
N ASP A 96 -7.89 3.20 -0.57
CA ASP A 96 -8.82 4.10 -1.26
C ASP A 96 -10.24 3.49 -1.33
N ARG A 97 -10.35 2.18 -1.59
CA ARG A 97 -11.64 1.47 -1.52
C ARG A 97 -12.20 1.40 -0.10
N VAL A 98 -11.35 1.23 0.91
CA VAL A 98 -11.76 1.24 2.32
C VAL A 98 -12.24 2.62 2.76
N THR A 99 -11.61 3.71 2.29
CA THR A 99 -12.08 5.07 2.60
C THR A 99 -13.45 5.36 1.99
N GLU A 100 -13.67 4.97 0.73
CA GLU A 100 -14.97 5.17 0.07
C GLU A 100 -16.10 4.38 0.74
N THR A 101 -15.82 3.14 1.16
CA THR A 101 -16.77 2.34 1.95
C THR A 101 -16.97 2.87 3.36
N ALA A 102 -15.94 3.46 3.97
CA ALA A 102 -16.03 4.13 5.27
C ALA A 102 -16.91 5.38 5.21
N ASP A 103 -16.82 6.17 4.14
CA ASP A 103 -17.67 7.36 3.94
C ASP A 103 -19.14 6.95 3.81
N VAL A 104 -19.46 5.95 2.98
CA VAL A 104 -20.83 5.42 2.82
C VAL A 104 -21.40 4.85 4.13
N THR A 105 -20.57 4.20 4.94
CA THR A 105 -21.01 3.70 6.26
C THR A 105 -21.15 4.82 7.28
N SER A 106 -20.34 5.88 7.22
CA SER A 106 -20.45 7.07 8.06
C SER A 106 -21.75 7.84 7.79
N ASP A 107 -22.12 8.00 6.52
CA ASP A 107 -23.38 8.63 6.13
C ASP A 107 -24.58 7.85 6.66
N ARG A 108 -24.60 6.52 6.45
CA ARG A 108 -25.67 5.66 6.98
C ARG A 108 -25.74 5.69 8.51
N ALA A 109 -24.60 5.74 9.21
CA ALA A 109 -24.57 5.88 10.66
C ALA A 109 -25.11 7.25 11.12
N THR A 110 -24.85 8.30 10.36
CA THR A 110 -25.35 9.66 10.62
C THR A 110 -26.87 9.72 10.44
N ASP A 111 -27.42 9.10 9.40
CA ASP A 111 -28.86 9.01 9.17
C ASP A 111 -29.57 8.22 10.27
N LEU A 112 -29.00 7.09 10.69
CA LEU A 112 -29.51 6.30 11.82
C LEU A 112 -29.47 7.09 13.13
N ARG A 113 -28.40 7.84 13.37
CA ARG A 113 -28.31 8.74 14.54
C ARG A 113 -29.40 9.80 14.49
N ARG A 114 -29.66 10.39 13.32
CA ARG A 114 -30.69 11.43 13.18
C ARG A 114 -32.09 10.87 13.44
N THR A 115 -32.37 9.70 12.86
CA THR A 115 -33.64 8.99 13.05
C THR A 115 -33.87 8.59 14.51
N THR A 116 -32.84 8.10 15.19
CA THR A 116 -32.94 7.73 16.61
C THR A 116 -33.11 8.94 17.53
N LEU A 117 -32.48 10.07 17.21
CA LEU A 117 -32.70 11.32 17.93
C LEU A 117 -34.13 11.87 17.72
N ASP A 118 -34.64 11.87 16.49
CA ASP A 118 -36.02 12.28 16.20
C ASP A 118 -37.04 11.39 16.94
N HIS A 119 -36.78 10.08 17.01
CA HIS A 119 -37.61 9.17 17.78
C HIS A 119 -37.54 9.45 19.28
N LEU A 120 -36.35 9.76 19.82
CA LEU A 120 -36.17 10.12 21.22
C LEU A 120 -36.93 11.41 21.56
N ASP A 121 -36.85 12.44 20.70
CA ASP A 121 -37.58 13.69 20.88
C ASP A 121 -39.11 13.47 20.84
N THR A 122 -39.58 12.55 19.98
CA THR A 122 -41.00 12.15 19.93
C THR A 122 -41.43 11.49 21.24
N VAL A 123 -40.67 10.52 21.74
CA VAL A 123 -40.98 9.83 23.01
C VAL A 123 -40.90 10.79 24.21
N LEU A 124 -39.96 11.74 24.21
CA LEU A 124 -39.86 12.77 25.24
C LEU A 124 -41.06 13.72 25.20
N ALA A 125 -41.53 14.11 24.01
CA ALA A 125 -42.73 14.91 23.86
C ALA A 125 -43.98 14.17 24.36
N GLU A 126 -44.10 12.86 24.07
CA GLU A 126 -45.17 12.01 24.60
C GLU A 126 -45.09 11.87 26.12
N LEU A 127 -43.90 11.68 26.69
CA LEU A 127 -43.71 11.60 28.13
C LEU A 127 -44.06 12.93 28.83
N GLN A 128 -43.65 14.05 28.24
CA GLN A 128 -43.98 15.37 28.77
C GLN A 128 -45.48 15.65 28.68
N ARG A 129 -46.13 15.18 27.61
CA ARG A 129 -47.59 15.25 27.46
C ARG A 129 -48.30 14.39 28.50
N ALA A 130 -47.91 13.13 28.66
CA ALA A 130 -48.46 12.20 29.65
C ALA A 130 -48.27 12.70 31.10
N THR A 131 -47.13 13.34 31.40
CA THR A 131 -46.87 13.93 32.72
C THR A 131 -47.78 15.12 32.99
N THR A 132 -48.01 15.96 31.97
CA THR A 132 -48.85 17.16 32.07
C THR A 132 -50.34 16.81 32.14
N GLU A 133 -50.77 15.80 31.40
CA GLU A 133 -52.13 15.24 31.43
C GLU A 133 -52.36 14.35 32.67
N GLY A 134 -51.33 14.12 33.50
CA GLY A 134 -51.42 13.34 34.73
C GLY A 134 -51.66 11.84 34.51
N THR A 135 -51.41 11.35 33.30
CA THR A 135 -51.59 9.95 32.89
C THR A 135 -50.34 9.11 33.13
N LEU A 136 -49.44 9.58 34.01
CA LEU A 136 -48.23 8.85 34.35
C LEU A 136 -48.64 7.47 34.91
N PRO A 137 -48.20 6.35 34.31
CA PRO A 137 -48.69 5.04 34.71
C PRO A 137 -48.37 4.79 36.18
N ALA A 138 -49.41 4.72 37.01
CA ALA A 138 -49.30 4.26 38.39
C ALA A 138 -49.10 2.73 38.45
N ASP A 139 -48.94 2.07 37.31
CA ASP A 139 -48.80 0.64 37.19
C ASP A 139 -47.48 0.15 37.77
N ASP A 140 -47.56 -0.86 38.64
CA ASP A 140 -46.42 -1.47 39.30
C ASP A 140 -45.38 -1.99 38.28
N ARG A 141 -45.84 -2.44 37.11
CA ARG A 141 -44.98 -2.91 36.01
C ARG A 141 -44.18 -1.80 35.34
N ALA A 142 -44.70 -0.57 35.30
CA ALA A 142 -43.94 0.58 34.81
C ALA A 142 -42.82 0.97 35.79
N ARG A 143 -43.04 0.80 37.11
CA ARG A 143 -42.00 1.02 38.12
C ARG A 143 -40.90 -0.03 38.03
N GLU A 144 -41.25 -1.30 37.82
CA GLU A 144 -40.30 -2.39 37.60
C GLU A 144 -39.40 -2.11 36.38
N LEU A 145 -39.97 -1.69 35.25
CA LEU A 145 -39.20 -1.35 34.04
C LEU A 145 -38.29 -0.12 34.23
N LEU A 146 -38.72 0.88 35.02
CA LEU A 146 -37.89 2.04 35.34
C LEU A 146 -36.73 1.70 36.29
N GLU A 147 -36.94 0.73 37.19
CA GLU A 147 -35.89 0.20 38.05
C GLU A 147 -34.87 -0.59 37.22
N GLU A 148 -35.34 -1.47 36.33
CA GLU A 148 -34.48 -2.24 35.41
C GLU A 148 -33.70 -1.33 34.44
N ALA A 149 -34.32 -0.26 33.93
CA ALA A 149 -33.64 0.72 33.09
C ALA A 149 -32.57 1.51 33.85
N ARG A 150 -32.76 1.78 35.15
CA ARG A 150 -31.75 2.42 36.00
C ARG A 150 -30.58 1.50 36.26
N ASP A 151 -30.83 0.24 36.57
CA ASP A 151 -29.78 -0.77 36.76
C ASP A 151 -28.95 -0.96 35.48
N LEU A 152 -29.60 -1.00 34.32
CA LEU A 152 -28.90 -1.12 33.03
C LEU A 152 -28.03 0.10 32.73
N ARG A 153 -28.49 1.32 33.06
CA ARG A 153 -27.70 2.55 32.88
C ARG A 153 -26.43 2.53 33.72
N ASP A 154 -26.56 2.09 34.97
CA ASP A 154 -25.43 2.05 35.89
C ASP A 154 -24.38 0.99 35.46
N ASP A 155 -24.80 -0.16 34.92
CA ASP A 155 -23.87 -1.17 34.36
C ASP A 155 -23.11 -0.64 33.12
N VAL A 156 -23.80 0.10 32.25
CA VAL A 156 -23.17 0.74 31.07
C VAL A 156 -22.14 1.79 31.50
N ASP A 157 -22.47 2.64 32.46
CA ASP A 157 -21.55 3.64 33.00
C ASP A 157 -20.30 2.97 33.61
N ASP A 158 -20.46 1.86 34.33
CA ASP A 158 -19.34 1.10 34.89
C ASP A 158 -18.48 0.44 33.81
N ARG A 159 -19.10 -0.05 32.72
CA ARG A 159 -18.36 -0.61 31.58
C ARG A 159 -17.60 0.47 30.83
N LEU A 160 -18.19 1.64 30.63
CA LEU A 160 -17.54 2.78 29.97
C LEU A 160 -16.37 3.31 30.79
N ARG A 161 -16.53 3.42 32.12
CA ARG A 161 -15.44 3.80 33.03
C ARG A 161 -14.28 2.81 32.97
N ARG A 162 -14.56 1.51 33.03
CA ARG A 162 -13.53 0.46 32.86
C ARG A 162 -12.81 0.54 31.52
N ALA A 163 -13.54 0.82 30.44
CA ALA A 163 -12.95 1.01 29.12
C ALA A 163 -12.03 2.24 29.07
N ALA A 164 -12.46 3.38 29.61
CA ALA A 164 -11.65 4.59 29.68
C ALA A 164 -10.36 4.38 30.50
N GLU A 165 -10.45 3.71 31.66
CA GLU A 165 -9.29 3.40 32.50
C GLU A 165 -8.31 2.39 31.87
N SER A 166 -8.78 1.52 30.98
CA SER A 166 -7.92 0.64 30.18
C SER A 166 -7.22 1.41 29.06
N SER A 167 -7.93 2.35 28.43
CA SER A 167 -7.41 3.12 27.31
C SER A 167 -6.36 4.16 27.71
N ASP A 168 -6.39 4.66 28.95
CA ASP A 168 -5.37 5.58 29.48
C ASP A 168 -4.06 4.89 29.89
N ARG A 169 -4.09 3.58 30.21
CA ARG A 169 -2.87 2.83 30.57
C ARG A 169 -2.01 2.47 29.36
N ASP A 170 -2.61 2.35 28.18
CA ASP A 170 -1.94 2.02 26.92
C ASP A 170 -1.60 3.24 26.06
N ARG A 171 -1.71 4.47 26.60
CA ARG A 171 -1.36 5.70 25.88
C ARG A 171 0.12 6.08 26.12
N PRO A 172 1.07 5.81 25.21
CA PRO A 172 2.42 6.37 25.32
C PRO A 172 2.33 7.89 25.16
N SER A 173 2.53 8.60 26.26
CA SER A 173 2.74 10.06 26.29
C SER A 173 4.07 10.38 25.60
N GLY A 174 4.06 10.51 24.28
CA GLY A 174 5.28 10.78 23.51
C GLY A 174 4.98 10.97 22.03
N GLY A 175 4.18 11.99 21.71
CA GLY A 175 4.06 12.44 20.32
C GLY A 175 5.43 12.85 19.78
N VAL A 176 5.88 12.18 18.73
CA VAL A 176 7.10 12.54 18.00
C VAL A 176 6.86 13.90 17.33
N GLN A 177 7.48 14.96 17.85
CA GLN A 177 7.57 16.23 17.14
C GLN A 177 8.63 16.07 16.04
N ILE A 178 8.17 16.03 14.79
CA ILE A 178 9.05 16.18 13.62
C ILE A 178 9.23 17.67 13.40
N ASP A 179 10.43 18.18 13.66
CA ASP A 179 10.79 19.57 13.42
C ASP A 179 11.08 19.75 11.93
N VAL A 180 10.09 20.29 11.20
CA VAL A 180 10.23 20.57 9.76
C VAL A 180 10.78 21.98 9.64
N GLN A 181 12.11 22.10 9.48
CA GLN A 181 12.73 23.36 9.09
C GLN A 181 12.24 23.75 7.68
N SER A 182 11.23 24.63 7.64
CA SER A 182 10.82 25.30 6.40
C SER A 182 11.96 26.19 5.91
N GLY A 183 12.70 25.70 4.92
CA GLY A 183 13.60 26.52 4.12
C GLY A 183 12.79 27.57 3.37
N SER A 184 12.87 28.81 3.83
CA SER A 184 12.33 29.98 3.14
C SER A 184 13.11 30.18 1.84
N ILE A 185 12.54 29.77 0.71
CA ILE A 185 13.05 30.11 -0.62
C ILE A 185 12.72 31.59 -0.84
N ASP A 186 13.65 32.46 -0.46
CA ASP A 186 13.54 33.90 -0.67
C ASP A 186 13.86 34.21 -2.15
N HIS A 187 12.83 34.24 -2.99
CA HIS A 187 12.91 34.75 -4.35
C HIS A 187 13.12 36.27 -4.32
N ARG A 188 14.39 36.72 -4.37
CA ARG A 188 14.72 38.11 -4.72
C ARG A 188 15.62 38.17 -5.94
N SER A 189 14.95 38.42 -7.06
CA SER A 189 15.54 38.81 -8.32
C SER A 189 16.18 40.21 -8.22
N ARG A 190 17.44 40.30 -8.68
CA ARG A 190 17.98 41.30 -9.61
C ARG A 190 18.11 42.77 -9.14
N ASN A 191 19.36 43.21 -8.99
CA ASN A 191 20.00 44.41 -9.58
C ASN A 191 21.41 44.57 -8.95
N GLN A 192 22.51 44.42 -9.71
CA GLN A 192 23.18 45.44 -10.53
C GLN A 192 24.30 46.19 -9.77
N ASP A 193 25.51 46.06 -10.32
CA ASP A 193 26.74 46.86 -10.20
C ASP A 193 27.51 46.91 -8.86
N GLY A 194 28.81 46.56 -8.93
CA GLY A 194 29.81 46.88 -7.91
C GLY A 194 31.06 46.01 -8.00
N GLU A 195 32.14 46.58 -8.54
CA GLU A 195 33.49 46.02 -8.53
C GLU A 195 33.90 45.57 -7.12
N GLN A 196 34.39 44.33 -6.98
CA GLN A 196 35.25 43.92 -5.89
C GLN A 196 36.06 42.68 -6.27
N ASP A 197 37.37 42.90 -6.28
CA ASP A 197 38.44 41.92 -6.33
C ASP A 197 38.27 40.94 -5.16
N ALA A 198 37.78 39.73 -5.45
CA ALA A 198 37.75 38.60 -4.54
C ALA A 198 37.86 37.31 -5.35
N GLU A 199 38.93 36.58 -5.06
CA GLU A 199 39.25 35.18 -5.37
C GLU A 199 38.08 34.35 -5.96
N PRO A 200 38.30 33.56 -7.04
CA PRO A 200 37.30 32.58 -7.46
C PRO A 200 37.27 31.43 -6.44
N GLU A 201 36.35 31.52 -5.48
CA GLU A 201 35.79 30.33 -4.83
C GLU A 201 35.24 29.42 -5.95
N PRO A 202 35.56 28.12 -5.97
CA PRO A 202 34.96 27.21 -6.93
C PRO A 202 33.48 27.01 -6.58
N ASP A 203 32.65 27.87 -7.18
CA ASP A 203 31.20 27.75 -7.26
C ASP A 203 30.78 26.35 -7.70
N ASP A 204 29.73 25.85 -7.03
CA ASP A 204 28.77 24.87 -7.50
C ASP A 204 29.28 23.86 -8.53
N LYS A 205 29.93 22.81 -8.03
CA LYS A 205 30.04 21.57 -8.79
C LYS A 205 28.63 21.06 -9.06
N SER A 206 28.23 21.20 -10.33
CA SER A 206 27.06 20.64 -11.02
C SER A 206 25.74 21.41 -10.90
N ALA A 207 25.73 22.68 -11.32
CA ALA A 207 24.62 23.12 -12.16
C ALA A 207 24.72 22.30 -13.47
N VAL A 208 23.95 21.21 -13.56
CA VAL A 208 23.94 20.35 -14.73
C VAL A 208 23.34 21.14 -15.89
N ASP A 209 24.16 21.44 -16.91
CA ASP A 209 23.70 22.06 -18.14
C ASP A 209 22.84 21.06 -18.92
N VAL A 210 21.55 21.02 -18.57
CA VAL A 210 20.55 20.11 -19.15
C VAL A 210 20.52 20.23 -20.67
N ASP A 211 20.76 21.43 -21.21
CA ASP A 211 20.81 21.68 -22.64
C ASP A 211 21.96 20.92 -23.33
N ALA A 212 23.15 20.85 -22.71
CA ALA A 212 24.30 20.14 -23.25
C ALA A 212 24.14 18.61 -23.17
N GLU A 213 23.53 18.12 -22.08
CA GLU A 213 23.21 16.69 -21.92
C GLU A 213 22.08 16.27 -22.87
N LEU A 214 21.09 17.12 -23.13
CA LEU A 214 20.03 16.84 -24.10
C LEU A 214 20.55 16.81 -25.54
N GLU A 215 21.51 17.65 -25.90
CA GLU A 215 22.12 17.63 -27.23
C GLU A 215 22.89 16.32 -27.47
N THR A 216 23.63 15.85 -26.47
CA THR A 216 24.35 14.57 -26.55
C THR A 216 23.43 13.35 -26.55
N LEU A 217 22.30 13.38 -25.82
CA LEU A 217 21.26 12.36 -25.95
C LEU A 217 20.58 12.37 -27.32
N LYS A 218 20.34 13.56 -27.89
CA LYS A 218 19.74 13.73 -29.22
C LYS A 218 20.67 13.22 -30.32
N ASP A 219 21.97 13.42 -30.20
CA ASP A 219 22.94 12.89 -31.17
C ASP A 219 23.05 11.36 -31.07
N ARG A 220 22.95 10.80 -29.85
CA ARG A 220 23.01 9.35 -29.61
C ARG A 220 21.78 8.60 -30.12
N TYR A 221 20.59 9.17 -29.99
CA TYR A 221 19.33 8.47 -30.31
C TYR A 221 18.57 9.05 -31.52
N GLY A 222 18.91 10.26 -31.98
CA GLY A 222 18.32 10.86 -33.17
C GLY A 222 18.87 10.33 -34.50
N GLN A 223 19.92 9.49 -34.46
CA GLN A 223 20.56 8.90 -35.63
C GLN A 223 19.92 7.56 -36.06
N ASP A 224 19.10 6.92 -35.23
CA ASP A 224 18.58 5.57 -35.47
C ASP A 224 17.19 5.52 -36.18
N ASP A 225 16.60 6.67 -36.55
CA ASP A 225 15.24 6.72 -37.10
C ASP A 225 15.12 7.18 -38.57
N ILE A 226 16.21 7.21 -39.36
CA ILE A 226 16.10 7.44 -40.81
C ILE A 226 17.14 6.62 -41.58
N ASP A 227 16.83 5.34 -41.82
CA ASP A 227 17.23 4.63 -43.05
C ASP A 227 16.00 3.83 -43.52
N THR A 228 15.04 4.55 -44.09
CA THR A 228 14.06 3.97 -45.01
C THR A 228 14.79 3.70 -46.32
N ASP A 229 15.33 2.49 -46.47
CA ASP A 229 15.72 1.96 -47.77
C ASP A 229 14.83 0.76 -48.12
N ASP A 230 13.96 1.09 -49.07
CA ASP A 230 13.21 0.26 -50.00
C ASP A 230 14.04 -0.92 -50.55
N ASP A 231 13.59 -2.16 -50.34
CA ASP A 231 13.46 -3.16 -51.40
C ASP A 231 13.16 -4.57 -50.85
N THR A 232 12.21 -5.24 -51.52
CA THR A 232 11.98 -6.71 -51.57
C THR A 232 10.84 -7.27 -50.71
N ALA A 233 9.64 -7.29 -51.31
CA ALA A 233 8.66 -8.34 -51.06
C ALA A 233 9.17 -9.70 -51.58
N PRO A 234 8.78 -10.82 -50.94
CA PRO A 234 7.85 -11.71 -51.62
C PRO A 234 6.67 -12.15 -50.75
N ALA A 235 5.60 -12.48 -51.46
CA ALA A 235 4.28 -12.88 -51.01
C ALA A 235 4.21 -14.34 -50.50
N THR A 236 3.01 -14.67 -49.97
CA THR A 236 2.42 -16.02 -49.69
C THR A 236 2.94 -16.69 -48.41
N ASP A 237 2.16 -17.27 -47.50
CA ASP A 237 0.77 -17.73 -47.36
C ASP A 237 0.36 -17.42 -45.89
N GLY A 238 -0.85 -16.99 -45.53
CA GLY A 238 -2.10 -17.73 -45.68
C GLY A 238 -2.45 -18.43 -44.36
N GLU A 239 -3.26 -17.80 -43.51
CA GLU A 239 -4.45 -18.38 -42.85
C GLU A 239 -5.15 -17.35 -41.96
N GLU A 240 -6.36 -16.98 -42.39
CA GLU A 240 -7.40 -16.31 -41.59
C GLU A 240 -8.15 -17.34 -40.72
N VAL A 241 -8.83 -16.83 -39.69
CA VAL A 241 -10.02 -17.31 -38.93
C VAL A 241 -9.79 -17.17 -37.42
N ASP A 242 -10.66 -16.59 -36.58
CA ASP A 242 -11.97 -15.96 -36.74
C ASP A 242 -12.14 -14.96 -35.59
N ALA A 243 -12.81 -13.85 -35.88
CA ALA A 243 -13.36 -12.93 -34.90
C ALA A 243 -14.83 -13.28 -34.65
N ASP A 244 -15.23 -13.42 -33.39
CA ASP A 244 -16.60 -13.33 -32.86
C ASP A 244 -16.52 -13.47 -31.32
N ASP A 245 -17.27 -12.81 -30.45
CA ASP A 245 -18.38 -11.88 -30.65
C ASP A 245 -18.65 -11.13 -29.32
N SER A 246 -19.07 -9.87 -29.46
CA SER A 246 -20.08 -9.11 -28.70
C SER A 246 -20.04 -8.94 -27.17
N ASP A 247 -19.79 -7.69 -26.78
CA ASP A 247 -20.75 -6.73 -26.20
C ASP A 247 -21.91 -7.21 -25.29
N SER A 248 -22.00 -6.57 -24.12
CA SER A 248 -23.26 -6.32 -23.41
C SER A 248 -23.14 -5.04 -22.58
N ASN A 249 -23.49 -3.93 -23.19
CA ASN A 249 -23.79 -2.65 -22.55
C ASN A 249 -25.32 -2.47 -22.45
N GLY A 250 -25.79 -2.00 -21.28
CA GLY A 250 -26.92 -1.09 -21.13
C GLY A 250 -28.35 -1.55 -21.49
N THR A 251 -29.16 -1.77 -20.45
CA THR A 251 -30.61 -1.45 -20.37
C THR A 251 -30.88 -1.06 -18.91
N ASP A 252 -31.10 0.21 -18.57
CA ASP A 252 -32.42 0.88 -18.56
C ASP A 252 -33.54 -0.02 -18.03
N ASP A 253 -33.88 0.16 -16.75
CA ASP A 253 -35.26 -0.01 -16.27
C ASP A 253 -35.55 1.08 -15.23
N ALA A 254 -36.47 1.95 -15.63
CA ALA A 254 -37.14 2.94 -14.82
C ALA A 254 -38.55 2.39 -14.53
N ASP A 255 -38.85 2.18 -13.25
CA ASP A 255 -40.21 2.05 -12.69
C ASP A 255 -40.13 2.80 -11.35
N ASP A 256 -40.71 4.01 -11.20
CA ASP A 256 -42.14 4.34 -11.21
C ASP A 256 -42.91 3.51 -10.18
N ASP A 257 -43.07 4.06 -8.98
CA ASP A 257 -44.24 3.85 -8.13
C ASP A 257 -44.17 4.77 -6.91
N GLY A 258 -44.77 5.96 -7.06
CA GLY A 258 -45.27 6.73 -5.93
C GLY A 258 -46.78 6.54 -5.83
N PRO A 259 -47.34 6.34 -4.63
CA PRO A 259 -48.74 6.63 -4.39
C PRO A 259 -48.88 7.90 -3.56
N ASP A 260 -49.48 8.89 -4.21
CA ASP A 260 -50.67 9.63 -3.78
C ASP A 260 -50.78 10.06 -2.31
N GLY A 261 -50.86 11.38 -2.16
CA GLY A 261 -51.49 11.99 -1.00
C GLY A 261 -52.98 11.62 -0.93
N ASP A 262 -53.44 11.33 0.27
CA ASP A 262 -54.86 11.35 0.62
C ASP A 262 -55.08 12.43 1.67
N ASP A 263 -55.60 13.56 1.18
CA ASP A 263 -56.31 14.57 1.96
C ASP A 263 -57.59 13.94 2.52
N THR A 264 -57.72 13.84 3.84
CA THR A 264 -59.03 13.74 4.47
C THR A 264 -59.19 14.73 5.61
N ASP A 265 -59.87 15.82 5.25
CA ASP A 265 -60.97 16.48 5.94
C ASP A 265 -60.97 16.61 7.47
N GLY A 266 -61.02 17.88 7.90
CA GLY A 266 -61.46 18.24 9.23
C GLY A 266 -62.97 18.08 9.44
N ALA A 267 -63.35 17.82 10.69
CA ALA A 267 -64.69 18.13 11.22
C ALA A 267 -64.66 18.20 12.77
N ASN A 268 -64.74 19.44 13.28
CA ASN A 268 -65.57 19.99 14.37
C ASN A 268 -65.94 19.20 15.65
N GLY A 269 -65.96 19.98 16.76
CA GLY A 269 -66.78 19.80 17.97
C GLY A 269 -65.94 20.00 19.23
N ASP A 270 -65.73 21.21 19.77
CA ASP A 270 -66.71 22.03 20.52
C ASP A 270 -67.68 21.19 21.35
N GLU A 271 -67.41 21.06 22.65
CA GLU A 271 -68.44 21.04 23.67
C GLU A 271 -67.86 21.44 25.04
N THR A 272 -68.67 22.22 25.73
CA THR A 272 -68.48 23.05 26.93
C THR A 272 -68.35 22.29 28.24
#